data_AF-A0A401PNR9-F1
#
_entry.id   AF-A0A401PNR9-F1
#
_cell.length_a   1.000
_cell.length_b   1.000
_cell.length_c   1.000
_cell.angle_alpha   90.00
_cell.angle_beta   90.00
_cell.angle_gamma   90.00
#
_symmetry.space_group_name_H-M   'P 1'
#
loop_
_entity.id
_entity.type
_entity.pdbx_description
1 polymer ?
#
loop_
_entity_poly.entity_id
_entity_poly.type
_entity_poly.pdbx_seq_one_letter_code
_entity_poly.pdbx_strand_id
1 'polypeptide(L)'
;PSNGGRECSGQSYEYQLCNTEDCPEHFEDFREQQCRQWNNNFEYNHSMHEWLPYEHRDPEQRCFLTCESKETKEVVYMKRIVHDGTLCSYSNHHDICVRGDCVKVGCDKVLGSIKKEDKCGVCGGDNSHCNVIKGTFSRAAKKPGYVKMFEIPAGARHLSIQEISASPHFIVIKNQVTGHFILNGGDDLPDSKTFIEMGVIWEYSNDDDKESLQTVGPLHDGIVALIMPSDNTKSTLTYKYTIHEDYLATMTNEVLQEDMATFEWALKRWSQCSKQCGGGAQFTRYGCRRKADAKMIHRSFCDASKKPKPIRRMCNLHECSQPIWITGDWEPCTRTCGKSGYQIRTVRCVQPLHDGTNRSVHSKYCNEDRPETRKPCNRELCPAQWRIGPWSQCSVTCSNGTQERQVVCRTRDDMIGHCKEGKPDAIQICRMPSCHKNSSLQTSLTSSKGKSLIQWLSRPDPAYPIQKVSTKAICHGDKSIFCRMEVLARYCSIPGYYKLCCKYCNSLSQQFANKTNNSESLKHVKPTTLPETTKKPRVVTSHQVNGTKDSAEKNAVGQMHKTENGNSKKPQHEIITPRRPNIVSNHRLQFLLDQKRKEMLNNSLDKKVSPVKDNRLPHAEI
;
A
#
# COMPACT_ATOMS: atom_id res chain seq x y z
N PRO A 1 -3.19 12.28 27.04
CA PRO A 1 -1.88 12.25 27.74
C PRO A 1 -2.10 12.47 29.24
N SER A 2 -1.32 11.85 30.13
CA SER A 2 -1.44 12.04 31.58
C SER A 2 -0.41 13.06 32.11
N ASN A 3 -0.68 13.63 33.30
CA ASN A 3 0.23 14.51 34.03
C ASN A 3 0.74 15.74 33.23
N GLY A 4 -0.14 16.38 32.44
CA GLY A 4 0.25 17.53 31.61
C GLY A 4 1.12 17.17 30.40
N GLY A 5 1.18 15.90 30.01
CA GLY A 5 1.82 15.48 28.77
C GLY A 5 1.13 16.10 27.54
N ARG A 6 1.90 16.32 26.48
CA ARG A 6 1.37 16.87 25.21
C ARG A 6 0.59 15.79 24.46
N GLU A 7 -0.45 16.21 23.75
CA GLU A 7 -1.18 15.31 22.84
C GLU A 7 -0.25 14.85 21.71
N CYS A 8 -0.53 13.65 21.19
CA CYS A 8 0.22 13.13 20.06
C CYS A 8 -0.06 14.02 18.84
N SER A 9 1.01 14.56 18.24
CA SER A 9 0.90 15.33 17.00
C SER A 9 0.72 14.40 15.81
N GLY A 10 -0.35 14.58 15.04
CA GLY A 10 -0.65 13.78 13.85
C GLY A 10 -2.14 13.47 13.73
N GLN A 11 -2.50 12.74 12.67
CA GLN A 11 -3.85 12.21 12.51
C GLN A 11 -4.06 10.99 13.41
N SER A 12 -5.23 10.92 14.05
CA SER A 12 -5.61 9.80 14.92
C SER A 12 -6.03 8.55 14.13
N TYR A 13 -6.28 8.71 12.82
CA TYR A 13 -6.77 7.67 11.93
C TYR A 13 -6.05 7.77 10.59
N GLU A 14 -5.81 6.61 9.98
CA GLU A 14 -5.34 6.47 8.61
C GLU A 14 -6.35 5.62 7.85
N TYR A 15 -6.73 6.06 6.66
CA TYR A 15 -7.74 5.41 5.84
C TYR A 15 -7.11 4.90 4.55
N GLN A 16 -7.67 3.82 4.01
CA GLN A 16 -7.31 3.27 2.72
C GLN A 16 -8.57 2.86 1.98
N LEU A 17 -8.62 3.14 0.68
CA LEU A 17 -9.69 2.68 -0.19
C LEU A 17 -9.58 1.17 -0.42
N CYS A 18 -10.72 0.49 -0.38
CA CYS A 18 -10.84 -0.93 -0.64
C CYS A 18 -11.96 -1.18 -1.65
N ASN A 19 -11.96 -2.37 -2.29
CA ASN A 19 -12.95 -2.76 -3.29
C ASN A 19 -13.19 -1.69 -4.36
N THR A 20 -12.11 -1.14 -4.91
CA THR A 20 -12.13 -0.01 -5.84
C THR A 20 -12.60 -0.37 -7.25
N GLU A 21 -12.92 -1.63 -7.50
CA GLU A 21 -13.55 -2.08 -8.74
C GLU A 21 -15.00 -1.58 -8.75
N ASP A 22 -15.52 -1.23 -9.93
CA ASP A 22 -16.90 -0.73 -10.03
C ASP A 22 -17.88 -1.87 -9.72
N CYS A 23 -19.04 -1.54 -9.15
CA CYS A 23 -20.04 -2.52 -8.72
C CYS A 23 -20.57 -3.34 -9.93
N PRO A 24 -20.74 -4.67 -9.79
CA PRO A 24 -21.05 -5.57 -10.90
C PRO A 24 -22.50 -5.55 -11.41
N GLU A 25 -23.43 -4.92 -10.69
CA GLU A 25 -24.82 -4.70 -11.13
C GLU A 25 -24.98 -3.34 -11.83
N HIS A 26 -26.17 -3.06 -12.38
CA HIS A 26 -26.53 -1.73 -12.88
C HIS A 26 -26.13 -0.65 -11.87
N PHE A 27 -25.72 0.52 -12.37
CA PHE A 27 -25.35 1.60 -11.48
C PHE A 27 -26.54 1.98 -10.60
N GLU A 28 -26.35 1.90 -9.29
CA GLU A 28 -27.29 2.40 -8.30
C GLU A 28 -26.56 3.39 -7.40
N ASP A 29 -27.20 4.53 -7.15
CA ASP A 29 -26.66 5.53 -6.26
C ASP A 29 -26.74 5.03 -4.81
N PHE A 30 -25.58 4.87 -4.17
CA PHE A 30 -25.48 4.36 -2.82
C PHE A 30 -26.14 5.26 -1.77
N ARG A 31 -26.18 6.58 -2.00
CA ARG A 31 -26.92 7.51 -1.11
C ARG A 31 -28.42 7.34 -1.29
N GLU A 32 -28.87 7.17 -2.53
CA GLU A 32 -30.28 6.89 -2.84
C GLU A 32 -30.73 5.59 -2.17
N GLN A 33 -29.94 4.52 -2.26
CA GLN A 33 -30.23 3.25 -1.57
C GLN A 33 -30.40 3.45 -0.05
N GLN A 34 -29.54 4.27 0.56
CA GLN A 34 -29.61 4.59 1.99
C GLN A 34 -30.88 5.36 2.35
N CYS A 35 -31.35 6.29 1.50
CA CYS A 35 -32.62 6.98 1.69
C CYS A 35 -33.82 6.04 1.48
N ARG A 36 -33.82 5.27 0.39
CA ARG A 36 -34.90 4.33 0.04
C ARG A 36 -35.17 3.27 1.11
N GLN A 37 -34.15 2.90 1.89
CA GLN A 37 -34.30 1.99 3.04
C GLN A 37 -35.33 2.49 4.09
N TRP A 38 -35.62 3.80 4.11
CA TRP A 38 -36.54 4.43 5.06
C TRP A 38 -37.99 4.49 4.56
N ASN A 39 -38.25 4.24 3.27
CA ASN A 39 -39.59 4.36 2.68
C ASN A 39 -40.66 3.55 3.43
N ASN A 40 -40.29 2.41 4.00
CA ASN A 40 -41.22 1.51 4.71
C ASN A 40 -41.15 1.60 6.25
N ASN A 41 -40.16 2.29 6.81
CA ASN A 41 -39.82 2.21 8.23
C ASN A 41 -39.87 3.57 8.95
N PHE A 42 -40.22 4.64 8.23
CA PHE A 42 -40.19 6.00 8.76
C PHE A 42 -41.40 6.80 8.31
N GLU A 43 -42.31 6.96 9.25
CA GLU A 43 -43.46 7.84 9.13
C GLU A 43 -43.03 9.26 9.51
N TYR A 44 -43.24 10.21 8.60
CA TYR A 44 -42.95 11.62 8.81
C TYR A 44 -44.24 12.40 8.59
N ASN A 45 -44.57 13.34 9.48
CA ASN A 45 -45.83 14.09 9.43
C ASN A 45 -47.11 13.22 9.28
N HIS A 46 -47.11 12.01 9.87
CA HIS A 46 -48.21 11.02 9.78
C HIS A 46 -48.47 10.45 8.38
N SER A 47 -47.46 10.48 7.51
CA SER A 47 -47.49 9.85 6.20
C SER A 47 -46.21 9.06 5.92
N MET A 48 -46.33 8.09 5.04
CA MET A 48 -45.20 7.38 4.46
C MET A 48 -44.72 8.16 3.24
N HIS A 49 -43.40 8.23 3.08
CA HIS A 49 -42.76 9.04 2.04
C HIS A 49 -41.80 8.19 1.23
N GLU A 50 -41.71 8.49 -0.07
CA GLU A 50 -40.61 8.03 -0.91
C GLU A 50 -39.43 8.99 -0.74
N TRP A 51 -38.34 8.50 -0.14
CA TRP A 51 -37.17 9.30 0.20
C TRP A 51 -36.14 9.28 -0.92
N LEU A 52 -35.86 10.46 -1.46
CA LEU A 52 -34.88 10.70 -2.53
C LEU A 52 -33.55 11.21 -1.94
N PRO A 53 -32.41 10.98 -2.62
CA PRO A 53 -31.12 11.49 -2.17
C PRO A 53 -31.09 13.02 -2.23
N TYR A 54 -30.42 13.63 -1.25
CA TYR A 54 -30.22 15.08 -1.21
C TYR A 54 -28.77 15.43 -0.93
N GLU A 55 -28.23 16.39 -1.69
CA GLU A 55 -26.91 17.00 -1.43
C GLU A 55 -27.07 18.31 -0.67
N HIS A 56 -26.51 18.36 0.54
CA HIS A 56 -26.57 19.55 1.36
C HIS A 56 -25.70 20.69 0.79
N ARG A 57 -26.21 21.93 0.86
CA ARG A 57 -25.50 23.13 0.39
C ARG A 57 -24.21 23.39 1.16
N ASP A 58 -24.26 23.22 2.48
CA ASP A 58 -23.08 23.24 3.36
C ASP A 58 -22.25 21.97 3.19
N PRO A 59 -20.99 22.05 2.73
CA PRO A 59 -20.09 20.91 2.55
C PRO A 59 -19.86 20.10 3.82
N GLU A 60 -19.86 20.73 5.00
CA GLU A 60 -19.64 20.03 6.28
C GLU A 60 -20.81 19.09 6.60
N GLN A 61 -22.00 19.37 6.07
CA GLN A 61 -23.20 18.57 6.31
C GLN A 61 -23.42 17.48 5.24
N ARG A 62 -22.62 17.41 4.18
CA ARG A 62 -22.86 16.48 3.06
C ARG A 62 -22.72 15.01 3.41
N CYS A 63 -21.97 14.70 4.47
CA CYS A 63 -21.79 13.33 4.95
C CYS A 63 -22.76 12.93 6.06
N PHE A 64 -23.75 13.79 6.34
CA PHE A 64 -24.91 13.46 7.12
C PHE A 64 -26.03 12.99 6.18
N LEU A 65 -26.70 11.89 6.53
CA LEU A 65 -27.77 11.33 5.70
C LEU A 65 -28.99 12.24 5.79
N THR A 66 -29.15 13.07 4.78
CA THR A 66 -30.29 13.95 4.57
C THR A 66 -30.99 13.49 3.30
N CYS A 67 -32.31 13.35 3.35
CA CYS A 67 -33.12 12.90 2.23
C CYS A 67 -34.27 13.88 1.98
N GLU A 68 -34.75 13.92 0.75
CA GLU A 68 -35.88 14.74 0.34
C GLU A 68 -37.13 13.86 0.16
N SER A 69 -38.25 14.31 0.70
CA SER A 69 -39.56 13.68 0.49
C SER A 69 -40.05 13.95 -0.94
N LYS A 70 -40.35 12.89 -1.69
CA LYS A 70 -40.88 13.03 -3.06
C LYS A 70 -42.22 13.76 -3.08
N GLU A 71 -43.06 13.50 -2.08
CA GLU A 71 -44.44 14.00 -1.99
C GLU A 71 -44.52 15.44 -1.49
N THR A 72 -43.72 15.81 -0.47
CA THR A 72 -43.80 17.13 0.19
C THR A 72 -42.64 18.06 -0.14
N LYS A 73 -41.59 17.57 -0.80
CA LYS A 73 -40.32 18.30 -1.05
C LYS A 73 -39.61 18.78 0.22
N GLU A 74 -39.99 18.25 1.37
CA GLU A 74 -39.34 18.55 2.65
C GLU A 74 -38.02 17.79 2.76
N VAL A 75 -36.98 18.51 3.16
CA VAL A 75 -35.63 17.98 3.35
C VAL A 75 -35.44 17.62 4.82
N VAL A 76 -35.18 16.34 5.10
CA VAL A 76 -35.15 15.80 6.47
C VAL A 76 -33.82 15.12 6.76
N TYR A 77 -33.21 15.50 7.89
CA TYR A 77 -32.03 14.81 8.42
C TYR A 77 -32.44 13.52 9.13
N MET A 78 -31.92 12.39 8.66
CA MET A 78 -32.26 11.04 9.14
C MET A 78 -31.55 10.64 10.46
N LYS A 79 -30.94 11.61 11.16
CA LYS A 79 -30.22 11.40 12.45
C LYS A 79 -29.08 10.37 12.36
N ARG A 80 -28.49 10.21 11.18
CA ARG A 80 -27.36 9.30 10.91
C ARG A 80 -26.39 9.93 9.92
N ILE A 81 -25.14 9.48 9.96
CA ILE A 81 -24.18 9.76 8.88
C ILE A 81 -24.37 8.76 7.74
N VAL A 82 -23.96 9.14 6.54
CA VAL A 82 -23.90 8.21 5.41
C VAL A 82 -22.81 7.16 5.67
N HIS A 83 -22.96 5.99 5.04
CA HIS A 83 -21.94 4.94 5.09
C HIS A 83 -20.60 5.41 4.48
N ASP A 84 -19.49 4.97 5.09
CA ASP A 84 -18.15 5.27 4.59
C ASP A 84 -17.99 4.80 3.14
N GLY A 85 -17.47 5.65 2.27
CA GLY A 85 -17.37 5.42 0.83
C GLY A 85 -18.51 6.04 0.00
N THR A 86 -19.59 6.51 0.62
CA THR A 86 -20.64 7.27 -0.08
C THR A 86 -20.05 8.57 -0.65
N LEU A 87 -20.38 8.92 -1.90
CA LEU A 87 -19.95 10.19 -2.50
C LEU A 87 -20.43 11.39 -1.69
N CYS A 88 -19.55 12.38 -1.50
CA CYS A 88 -19.91 13.61 -0.83
C CYS A 88 -20.77 14.53 -1.69
N SER A 89 -20.50 14.55 -3.00
CA SER A 89 -21.08 15.49 -3.94
C SER A 89 -21.30 14.82 -5.29
N TYR A 90 -22.41 15.14 -5.93
CA TYR A 90 -22.74 14.72 -7.28
C TYR A 90 -22.08 15.62 -8.34
N SER A 91 -21.47 16.74 -7.94
CA SER A 91 -20.65 17.56 -8.83
C SER A 91 -19.21 17.09 -8.89
N ASN A 92 -18.70 16.48 -7.80
CA ASN A 92 -17.35 15.92 -7.73
C ASN A 92 -17.37 14.42 -7.41
N HIS A 93 -17.32 13.61 -8.47
CA HIS A 93 -17.50 12.15 -8.46
C HIS A 93 -16.40 11.32 -7.78
N HIS A 94 -15.53 11.93 -6.97
CA HIS A 94 -14.40 11.23 -6.33
C HIS A 94 -14.38 11.38 -4.82
N ASP A 95 -14.77 12.54 -4.29
CA ASP A 95 -14.70 12.78 -2.86
C ASP A 95 -15.72 11.90 -2.13
N ILE A 96 -15.28 11.24 -1.06
CA ILE A 96 -16.09 10.28 -0.31
C ILE A 96 -16.23 10.68 1.15
N CYS A 97 -17.34 10.27 1.74
CA CYS A 97 -17.60 10.42 3.15
C CYS A 97 -16.86 9.34 3.96
N VAL A 98 -16.19 9.77 5.04
CA VAL A 98 -15.53 8.89 6.01
C VAL A 98 -15.82 9.44 7.40
N ARG A 99 -16.55 8.67 8.22
CA ARG A 99 -16.93 9.03 9.60
C ARG A 99 -17.63 10.39 9.75
N GLY A 100 -18.38 10.81 8.73
CA GLY A 100 -19.10 12.09 8.72
C GLY A 100 -18.28 13.26 8.16
N ASP A 101 -17.01 13.05 7.80
CA ASP A 101 -16.18 14.05 7.13
C ASP A 101 -16.08 13.75 5.63
N CYS A 102 -16.11 14.78 4.79
CA CYS A 102 -15.84 14.61 3.37
C CYS A 102 -14.34 14.60 3.10
N VAL A 103 -13.83 13.46 2.63
CA VAL A 103 -12.41 13.25 2.35
C VAL A 103 -12.14 13.30 0.85
N LYS A 104 -11.14 14.11 0.48
CA LYS A 104 -10.73 14.28 -0.90
C LYS A 104 -10.06 13.04 -1.46
N VAL A 105 -10.50 12.60 -2.63
CA VAL A 105 -9.88 11.50 -3.39
C VAL A 105 -9.56 11.98 -4.80
N GLY A 106 -8.39 11.63 -5.32
CA GLY A 106 -8.07 11.89 -6.71
C GLY A 106 -8.75 10.89 -7.65
N CYS A 107 -8.81 11.22 -8.94
CA CYS A 107 -9.33 10.32 -9.97
C CYS A 107 -8.57 9.00 -10.12
N ASP A 108 -7.37 8.91 -9.55
CA ASP A 108 -6.57 7.70 -9.48
C ASP A 108 -6.96 6.77 -8.32
N LYS A 109 -8.09 7.07 -7.65
CA LYS A 109 -8.62 6.33 -6.50
C LYS A 109 -7.58 6.30 -5.35
N VAL A 110 -6.90 7.43 -5.13
CA VAL A 110 -5.92 7.63 -4.04
C VAL A 110 -6.37 8.79 -3.14
N LEU A 111 -6.41 8.54 -1.83
CA LEU A 111 -6.76 9.54 -0.81
C LEU A 111 -5.77 10.71 -0.81
N GLY A 112 -6.29 11.94 -0.83
CA GLY A 112 -5.49 13.16 -0.85
C GLY A 112 -4.77 13.45 -2.16
N SER A 113 -4.96 12.62 -3.20
CA SER A 113 -4.40 12.87 -4.52
C SER A 113 -4.96 14.15 -5.13
N ILE A 114 -4.09 14.89 -5.83
CA ILE A 114 -4.44 16.14 -6.52
C ILE A 114 -4.80 15.90 -7.99
N LYS A 115 -4.73 14.67 -8.48
CA LYS A 115 -5.08 14.33 -9.86
C LYS A 115 -6.56 14.51 -10.10
N LYS A 116 -6.89 15.10 -11.25
CA LYS A 116 -8.26 15.33 -11.72
C LYS A 116 -8.46 14.67 -13.07
N GLU A 117 -9.70 14.35 -13.37
CA GLU A 117 -10.09 13.95 -14.71
C GLU A 117 -9.95 15.11 -15.70
N ASP A 118 -9.73 14.77 -16.96
CA ASP A 118 -9.89 15.69 -18.07
C ASP A 118 -11.38 15.81 -18.49
N LYS A 119 -11.68 16.57 -19.55
CA LYS A 119 -13.06 16.85 -19.99
C LYS A 119 -13.87 15.62 -20.40
N CYS A 120 -13.22 14.51 -20.75
CA CYS A 120 -13.87 13.26 -21.15
C CYS A 120 -13.73 12.15 -20.10
N GLY A 121 -13.15 12.43 -18.93
CA GLY A 121 -13.12 11.51 -17.80
C GLY A 121 -11.82 10.72 -17.65
N VAL A 122 -10.75 11.07 -18.37
CA VAL A 122 -9.46 10.38 -18.24
C VAL A 122 -8.68 10.99 -17.08
N CYS A 123 -8.32 10.17 -16.10
CA CYS A 123 -7.58 10.63 -14.94
C CYS A 123 -6.16 11.12 -15.30
N GLY A 124 -5.87 12.39 -15.02
CA GLY A 124 -4.61 13.02 -15.42
C GLY A 124 -4.45 13.17 -16.93
N GLY A 125 -5.55 13.09 -17.69
CA GLY A 125 -5.57 13.31 -19.12
C GLY A 125 -5.26 14.76 -19.51
N ASP A 126 -4.88 14.95 -20.76
CA ASP A 126 -4.52 16.24 -21.35
C ASP A 126 -5.62 16.82 -22.26
N ASN A 127 -6.79 16.16 -22.33
CA ASN A 127 -7.90 16.45 -23.23
C ASN A 127 -7.63 16.16 -24.73
N SER A 128 -6.53 15.50 -25.08
CA SER A 128 -6.18 15.25 -26.50
C SER A 128 -7.16 14.31 -27.22
N HIS A 129 -7.72 13.34 -26.51
CA HIS A 129 -8.66 12.32 -27.03
C HIS A 129 -10.13 12.60 -26.70
N CYS A 130 -10.46 13.80 -26.22
CA CYS A 130 -11.82 14.18 -25.90
C CYS A 130 -12.54 14.71 -27.14
N ASN A 131 -13.57 13.99 -27.59
CA ASN A 131 -14.42 14.40 -28.70
C ASN A 131 -15.67 15.12 -28.19
N VAL A 132 -15.95 16.29 -28.77
CA VAL A 132 -17.17 17.06 -28.49
C VAL A 132 -18.17 16.78 -29.59
N ILE A 133 -19.24 16.05 -29.25
CA ILE A 133 -20.33 15.74 -30.17
C ILE A 133 -21.40 16.80 -30.03
N LYS A 134 -21.83 17.35 -31.15
CA LYS A 134 -22.92 18.31 -31.25
C LYS A 134 -23.82 17.92 -32.40
N GLY A 135 -25.12 18.09 -32.21
CA GLY A 135 -26.09 17.83 -33.26
C GLY A 135 -27.33 18.67 -33.06
N THR A 136 -28.05 18.89 -34.15
CA THR A 136 -29.37 19.51 -34.14
C THR A 136 -30.32 18.57 -34.85
N PHE A 137 -31.42 18.26 -34.18
CA PHE A 137 -32.43 17.36 -34.70
C PHE A 137 -33.79 18.05 -34.63
N SER A 138 -34.51 18.01 -35.75
CA SER A 138 -35.84 18.58 -35.82
C SER A 138 -36.84 17.59 -36.39
N ARG A 139 -37.99 17.46 -35.76
CA ARG A 139 -39.03 16.52 -36.20
C ARG A 139 -40.40 17.01 -35.78
N ALA A 140 -41.38 16.87 -36.67
CA ALA A 140 -42.78 17.13 -36.38
C ALA A 140 -43.49 15.85 -35.93
N ALA A 141 -44.45 15.99 -35.02
CA ALA A 141 -45.30 14.90 -34.59
C ALA A 141 -46.26 14.49 -35.72
N LYS A 142 -46.18 13.22 -36.16
CA LYS A 142 -47.08 12.66 -37.18
C LYS A 142 -48.20 11.80 -36.59
N LYS A 143 -48.07 11.41 -35.32
CA LYS A 143 -48.99 10.55 -34.56
C LYS A 143 -48.98 11.00 -33.10
N PRO A 144 -50.09 10.82 -32.35
CA PRO A 144 -50.11 11.06 -30.92
C PRO A 144 -49.13 10.12 -30.20
N GLY A 145 -48.41 10.64 -29.21
CA GLY A 145 -47.42 9.91 -28.41
C GLY A 145 -46.00 10.49 -28.48
N TYR A 146 -45.07 9.86 -27.77
CA TYR A 146 -43.68 10.32 -27.69
C TYR A 146 -42.94 10.19 -29.03
N VAL A 147 -42.25 11.26 -29.42
CA VAL A 147 -41.41 11.30 -30.61
C VAL A 147 -39.94 11.16 -30.19
N LYS A 148 -39.29 10.07 -30.62
CA LYS A 148 -37.85 9.88 -30.40
C LYS A 148 -37.03 10.87 -31.23
N MET A 149 -36.17 11.62 -30.56
CA MET A 149 -35.25 12.58 -31.18
C MET A 149 -33.87 11.94 -31.38
N PHE A 150 -33.16 11.60 -30.30
CA PHE A 150 -31.81 11.02 -30.36
C PHE A 150 -31.48 10.23 -29.09
N GLU A 151 -30.37 9.51 -29.11
CA GLU A 151 -29.80 8.78 -27.98
C GLU A 151 -28.46 9.39 -27.57
N ILE A 152 -28.19 9.43 -26.28
CA ILE A 152 -26.92 9.86 -25.71
C ILE A 152 -26.32 8.67 -24.97
N PRO A 153 -25.07 8.29 -25.25
CA PRO A 153 -24.49 7.08 -24.69
C PRO A 153 -24.02 7.23 -23.25
N ALA A 154 -23.80 6.08 -22.61
CA ALA A 154 -23.05 6.00 -21.36
C ALA A 154 -21.64 6.61 -21.52
N GLY A 155 -21.11 7.17 -20.44
CA GLY A 155 -19.82 7.87 -20.41
C GLY A 155 -19.87 9.30 -20.95
N ALA A 156 -20.98 9.76 -21.52
CA ALA A 156 -21.12 11.14 -21.96
C ALA A 156 -21.03 12.12 -20.77
N ARG A 157 -20.31 13.23 -20.97
CA ARG A 157 -20.05 14.28 -19.98
C ARG A 157 -20.40 15.65 -20.52
N HIS A 158 -20.66 16.60 -19.63
CA HIS A 158 -21.05 17.97 -19.98
C HIS A 158 -22.20 18.00 -20.99
N LEU A 159 -23.22 17.16 -20.73
CA LEU A 159 -24.40 17.05 -21.57
C LEU A 159 -25.23 18.32 -21.43
N SER A 160 -25.64 18.87 -22.56
CA SER A 160 -26.60 19.95 -22.67
C SER A 160 -27.55 19.63 -23.81
N ILE A 161 -28.84 19.64 -23.51
CA ILE A 161 -29.95 19.48 -24.46
C ILE A 161 -30.77 20.77 -24.36
N GLN A 162 -31.01 21.44 -25.48
CA GLN A 162 -31.73 22.70 -25.51
C GLN A 162 -32.66 22.73 -26.69
N GLU A 163 -33.85 23.26 -26.50
CA GLU A 163 -34.71 23.65 -27.60
C GLU A 163 -34.17 24.93 -28.28
N ILE A 164 -34.19 24.99 -29.61
CA ILE A 164 -33.67 26.16 -30.35
C ILE A 164 -34.69 27.30 -30.33
N SER A 165 -35.96 26.99 -30.53
CA SER A 165 -37.07 27.92 -30.63
C SER A 165 -38.19 27.46 -29.73
N ALA A 166 -38.74 28.37 -28.93
CA ALA A 166 -39.87 28.12 -28.05
C ALA A 166 -40.93 27.26 -28.74
N SER A 167 -41.35 26.19 -28.08
CA SER A 167 -42.32 25.25 -28.62
C SER A 167 -43.29 24.81 -27.53
N PRO A 168 -44.54 24.47 -27.89
CA PRO A 168 -45.50 23.96 -26.93
C PRO A 168 -45.23 22.48 -26.56
N HIS A 169 -44.06 21.94 -26.89
CA HIS A 169 -43.73 20.53 -26.69
C HIS A 169 -42.75 20.36 -25.53
N PHE A 170 -42.89 19.24 -24.82
CA PHE A 170 -42.10 18.99 -23.61
C PHE A 170 -41.01 17.94 -23.87
N ILE A 171 -39.77 18.21 -23.44
CA ILE A 171 -38.64 17.28 -23.52
C ILE A 171 -38.83 16.19 -22.47
N VAL A 172 -38.70 14.93 -22.88
CA VAL A 172 -38.86 13.77 -22.01
C VAL A 172 -37.58 12.94 -22.09
N ILE A 173 -36.98 12.65 -20.94
CA ILE A 173 -35.74 11.87 -20.87
C ILE A 173 -36.01 10.55 -20.19
N LYS A 174 -35.50 9.47 -20.80
CA LYS A 174 -35.68 8.10 -20.34
C LYS A 174 -34.33 7.39 -20.27
N ASN A 175 -34.08 6.61 -19.22
CA ASN A 175 -32.94 5.70 -19.15
C ASN A 175 -33.13 4.59 -20.20
N GLN A 176 -32.11 4.35 -21.04
CA GLN A 176 -32.17 3.39 -22.14
C GLN A 176 -32.22 1.93 -21.67
N VAL A 177 -31.59 1.63 -20.52
CA VAL A 177 -31.46 0.29 -19.96
C VAL A 177 -32.69 -0.08 -19.13
N THR A 178 -33.04 0.75 -18.14
CA THR A 178 -34.15 0.45 -17.21
C THR A 178 -35.51 0.85 -17.78
N GLY A 179 -35.53 1.79 -18.71
CA GLY A 179 -36.76 2.40 -19.18
C GLY A 179 -37.42 3.35 -18.17
N HIS A 180 -36.73 3.73 -17.09
CA HIS A 180 -37.24 4.71 -16.13
C HIS A 180 -37.26 6.13 -16.73
N PHE A 181 -38.29 6.94 -16.41
CA PHE A 181 -38.37 8.33 -16.84
C PHE A 181 -37.60 9.22 -15.86
N ILE A 182 -36.63 9.97 -16.38
CA ILE A 182 -35.78 10.90 -15.62
C ILE A 182 -36.41 12.29 -15.59
N LEU A 183 -37.02 12.70 -16.72
CA LEU A 183 -37.71 13.99 -16.87
C LEU A 183 -39.06 13.77 -17.55
N ASN A 184 -40.10 14.50 -17.09
CA ASN A 184 -41.45 14.50 -17.65
C ASN A 184 -42.12 13.10 -17.71
N GLY A 185 -42.01 12.35 -16.60
CA GLY A 185 -42.59 11.01 -16.41
C GLY A 185 -43.99 10.97 -15.77
N GLY A 186 -44.60 12.12 -15.45
CA GLY A 186 -45.94 12.17 -14.83
C GLY A 186 -46.28 13.39 -13.97
N ASP A 187 -45.31 14.26 -13.66
CA ASP A 187 -45.51 15.46 -12.81
C ASP A 187 -45.41 16.76 -13.63
N ASP A 188 -46.20 17.77 -13.29
CA ASP A 188 -46.02 19.15 -13.77
C ASP A 188 -44.66 19.69 -13.29
N LEU A 189 -43.82 20.15 -14.22
CA LEU A 189 -42.51 20.70 -13.89
C LEU A 189 -42.58 22.22 -13.68
N PRO A 190 -41.89 22.77 -12.67
CA PRO A 190 -41.72 24.20 -12.51
C PRO A 190 -40.76 24.78 -13.57
N ASP A 191 -40.76 26.10 -13.75
CA ASP A 191 -39.88 26.82 -14.70
C ASP A 191 -38.38 26.52 -14.49
N SER A 192 -37.97 26.12 -13.29
CA SER A 192 -36.63 25.58 -13.06
C SER A 192 -36.64 24.50 -11.99
N LYS A 193 -35.86 23.45 -12.20
CA LYS A 193 -35.75 22.32 -11.28
C LYS A 193 -34.33 21.76 -11.29
N THR A 194 -33.76 21.59 -10.11
CA THR A 194 -32.52 20.82 -9.92
C THR A 194 -32.87 19.54 -9.16
N PHE A 195 -32.41 18.40 -9.65
CA PHE A 195 -32.71 17.11 -9.04
C PHE A 195 -31.56 16.12 -9.28
N ILE A 196 -31.48 15.10 -8.43
CA ILE A 196 -30.47 14.04 -8.53
C ILE A 196 -31.17 12.80 -9.07
N GLU A 197 -30.65 12.25 -10.15
CA GLU A 197 -31.15 11.00 -10.75
C GLU A 197 -30.02 10.33 -11.51
N MET A 198 -29.98 8.99 -11.51
CA MET A 198 -28.86 8.21 -12.07
C MET A 198 -27.48 8.63 -11.53
N GLY A 199 -27.43 9.08 -10.27
CA GLY A 199 -26.18 9.46 -9.60
C GLY A 199 -25.52 10.72 -10.14
N VAL A 200 -26.25 11.57 -10.86
CA VAL A 200 -25.78 12.88 -11.31
C VAL A 200 -26.83 13.95 -11.03
N ILE A 201 -26.38 15.20 -10.88
CA ILE A 201 -27.29 16.34 -10.80
C ILE A 201 -27.76 16.72 -12.21
N TRP A 202 -29.06 16.90 -12.35
CA TRP A 202 -29.74 17.42 -13.51
C TRP A 202 -30.25 18.82 -13.21
N GLU A 203 -30.03 19.74 -14.14
CA GLU A 203 -30.56 21.10 -14.08
C GLU A 203 -31.47 21.30 -15.28
N TYR A 204 -32.76 21.47 -14.99
CA TYR A 204 -33.81 21.77 -15.95
C TYR A 204 -34.23 23.23 -15.80
N SER A 205 -34.44 23.90 -16.93
CA SER A 205 -35.10 25.21 -16.97
C SER A 205 -35.99 25.34 -18.19
N ASN A 206 -37.08 26.07 -18.05
CA ASN A 206 -37.96 26.52 -19.11
C ASN A 206 -37.99 28.05 -19.09
N ASP A 207 -37.51 28.68 -20.16
CA ASP A 207 -37.44 30.13 -20.32
C ASP A 207 -38.31 30.53 -21.53
N ASP A 208 -39.50 31.07 -21.29
CA ASP A 208 -40.49 31.41 -22.32
C ASP A 208 -40.75 30.26 -23.32
N ASP A 209 -41.19 29.10 -22.82
CA ASP A 209 -41.45 27.85 -23.59
C ASP A 209 -40.20 27.28 -24.30
N LYS A 210 -39.00 27.68 -23.88
CA LYS A 210 -37.73 27.14 -24.35
C LYS A 210 -37.09 26.29 -23.27
N GLU A 211 -37.26 24.98 -23.39
CA GLU A 211 -36.71 24.04 -22.44
C GLU A 211 -35.21 23.79 -22.63
N SER A 212 -34.50 23.68 -21.51
CA SER A 212 -33.10 23.32 -21.45
C SER A 212 -32.85 22.33 -20.32
N LEU A 213 -32.00 21.35 -20.59
CA LEU A 213 -31.59 20.32 -19.64
C LEU A 213 -30.09 20.12 -19.72
N GLN A 214 -29.41 20.11 -18.58
CA GLN A 214 -27.98 19.90 -18.52
C GLN A 214 -27.54 19.02 -17.35
N THR A 215 -26.41 18.35 -17.53
CA THR A 215 -25.72 17.61 -16.47
C THR A 215 -24.21 17.53 -16.77
N VAL A 216 -23.40 17.51 -15.72
CA VAL A 216 -21.94 17.39 -15.83
C VAL A 216 -21.50 15.97 -16.20
N GLY A 217 -22.28 14.94 -15.83
CA GLY A 217 -21.92 13.54 -16.03
C GLY A 217 -20.71 13.08 -15.20
N PRO A 218 -20.25 11.83 -15.36
CA PRO A 218 -20.56 10.93 -16.47
C PRO A 218 -21.94 10.28 -16.36
N LEU A 219 -22.59 10.07 -17.51
CA LEU A 219 -23.77 9.20 -17.55
C LEU A 219 -23.35 7.74 -17.34
N HIS A 220 -23.92 7.06 -16.36
CA HIS A 220 -23.65 5.65 -16.13
C HIS A 220 -24.29 4.74 -17.19
N ASP A 221 -25.55 5.03 -17.54
CA ASP A 221 -26.28 4.38 -18.63
C ASP A 221 -26.57 5.38 -19.75
N GLY A 222 -26.83 4.86 -20.96
CA GLY A 222 -27.35 5.68 -22.05
C GLY A 222 -28.75 6.21 -21.76
N ILE A 223 -29.09 7.35 -22.36
CA ILE A 223 -30.41 7.96 -22.27
C ILE A 223 -31.03 8.15 -23.66
N VAL A 224 -32.36 8.19 -23.69
CA VAL A 224 -33.15 8.49 -24.88
C VAL A 224 -33.84 9.84 -24.68
N ALA A 225 -33.58 10.78 -25.58
CA ALA A 225 -34.29 12.05 -25.64
C ALA A 225 -35.52 11.91 -26.53
N LEU A 226 -36.67 12.18 -25.91
CA LEU A 226 -37.99 12.14 -26.52
C LEU A 226 -38.63 13.53 -26.43
N ILE A 227 -39.64 13.78 -27.24
CA ILE A 227 -40.55 14.92 -27.09
C ILE A 227 -41.98 14.41 -26.95
N MET A 228 -42.72 15.01 -26.03
CA MET A 228 -44.17 14.90 -25.93
C MET A 228 -44.81 16.08 -26.66
N PRO A 229 -45.41 15.85 -27.85
CA PRO A 229 -45.97 16.95 -28.63
C PRO A 229 -47.35 17.38 -28.13
N SER A 230 -47.52 18.69 -27.88
CA SER A 230 -48.85 19.28 -27.65
C SER A 230 -49.61 19.55 -28.96
N ASP A 231 -48.90 19.88 -30.05
CA ASP A 231 -49.48 20.09 -31.38
C ASP A 231 -48.65 19.41 -32.49
N ASN A 232 -48.98 19.71 -33.75
CA ASN A 232 -48.28 19.18 -34.94
C ASN A 232 -47.12 20.07 -35.41
N THR A 233 -46.72 21.07 -34.63
CA THR A 233 -45.59 21.92 -34.99
C THR A 233 -44.28 21.14 -34.90
N LYS A 234 -43.25 21.71 -35.52
CA LYS A 234 -41.94 21.08 -35.63
C LYS A 234 -41.08 21.53 -34.47
N SER A 235 -40.80 20.62 -33.55
CA SER A 235 -39.83 20.87 -32.47
C SER A 235 -38.40 20.69 -32.97
N THR A 236 -37.48 21.48 -32.41
CA THR A 236 -36.06 21.44 -32.79
C THR A 236 -35.18 21.47 -31.56
N LEU A 237 -34.50 20.35 -31.31
CA LEU A 237 -33.56 20.21 -30.21
C LEU A 237 -32.12 20.25 -30.72
N THR A 238 -31.27 20.96 -29.99
CA THR A 238 -29.82 20.86 -30.09
C THR A 238 -29.28 20.10 -28.89
N TYR A 239 -28.25 19.29 -29.11
CA TYR A 239 -27.54 18.62 -28.04
C TYR A 239 -26.04 18.78 -28.19
N LYS A 240 -25.34 18.75 -27.06
CA LYS A 240 -23.89 18.82 -26.97
C LYS A 240 -23.43 17.95 -25.80
N TYR A 241 -22.43 17.11 -26.02
CA TYR A 241 -21.74 16.39 -24.96
C TYR A 241 -20.28 16.11 -25.34
N THR A 242 -19.49 15.70 -24.37
CA THR A 242 -18.09 15.31 -24.54
C THR A 242 -17.94 13.83 -24.18
N ILE A 243 -17.20 13.08 -25.00
CA ILE A 243 -16.91 11.66 -24.77
C ILE A 243 -15.51 11.33 -25.28
N HIS A 244 -14.87 10.33 -24.68
CA HIS A 244 -13.55 9.89 -25.12
C HIS A 244 -13.62 9.12 -26.45
N GLU A 245 -12.63 9.30 -27.33
CA GLU A 245 -12.57 8.72 -28.68
C GLU A 245 -12.79 7.19 -28.72
N ASP A 246 -12.18 6.45 -27.78
CA ASP A 246 -12.31 4.99 -27.71
C ASP A 246 -13.75 4.50 -27.47
N TYR A 247 -14.60 5.29 -26.80
CA TYR A 247 -16.00 4.93 -26.59
C TYR A 247 -16.81 5.07 -27.88
N LEU A 248 -16.50 6.05 -28.74
CA LEU A 248 -17.12 6.19 -30.07
C LEU A 248 -16.73 5.05 -31.01
N ALA A 249 -15.47 4.61 -30.93
CA ALA A 249 -15.00 3.43 -31.67
C ALA A 249 -15.72 2.16 -31.20
N THR A 250 -16.11 2.06 -29.94
CA THR A 250 -16.87 0.91 -29.42
C THR A 250 -18.33 0.95 -29.91
N MET A 251 -18.98 2.12 -29.91
CA MET A 251 -20.38 2.27 -30.35
C MET A 251 -20.62 2.07 -31.85
N THR A 252 -19.69 2.52 -32.69
CA THR A 252 -19.77 2.26 -34.15
C THR A 252 -19.64 0.77 -34.48
N ASN A 253 -19.09 -0.02 -33.55
CA ASN A 253 -18.96 -1.47 -33.67
C ASN A 253 -20.15 -2.24 -33.09
N GLU A 254 -21.16 -1.60 -32.49
CA GLU A 254 -22.35 -2.28 -31.93
C GLU A 254 -23.41 -2.67 -32.98
N VAL A 255 -23.18 -2.39 -34.27
CA VAL A 255 -23.99 -2.95 -35.38
C VAL A 255 -23.40 -4.25 -35.96
N LEU A 256 -22.23 -4.71 -35.52
CA LEU A 256 -21.65 -5.97 -36.00
C LEU A 256 -21.73 -7.09 -34.97
N GLN A 257 -22.96 -7.56 -34.73
CA GLN A 257 -23.24 -8.82 -34.04
C GLN A 257 -22.72 -10.06 -34.81
N GLU A 258 -22.00 -9.89 -35.93
CA GLU A 258 -21.40 -10.96 -36.72
C GLU A 258 -19.89 -11.19 -36.47
N ASP A 259 -19.16 -10.28 -35.80
CA ASP A 259 -17.69 -10.37 -35.75
C ASP A 259 -17.08 -11.14 -34.57
N MET A 260 -17.89 -11.68 -33.64
CA MET A 260 -17.41 -12.74 -32.74
C MET A 260 -17.02 -14.02 -33.50
N ALA A 261 -17.31 -14.10 -34.79
CA ALA A 261 -16.83 -15.15 -35.68
C ALA A 261 -15.39 -14.91 -36.19
N THR A 262 -14.78 -13.73 -36.01
CA THR A 262 -13.49 -13.38 -36.62
C THR A 262 -12.27 -13.64 -35.75
N PHE A 263 -12.40 -13.85 -34.44
CA PHE A 263 -11.28 -14.10 -33.54
C PHE A 263 -11.43 -15.45 -32.82
N GLU A 264 -10.33 -16.19 -32.72
CA GLU A 264 -10.33 -17.50 -32.07
C GLU A 264 -9.05 -17.74 -31.25
N TRP A 265 -9.17 -18.59 -30.22
CA TRP A 265 -8.01 -19.07 -29.48
C TRP A 265 -7.19 -20.04 -30.33
N ALA A 266 -5.98 -19.64 -30.67
CA ALA A 266 -5.04 -20.48 -31.42
C ALA A 266 -3.76 -20.74 -30.62
N LEU A 267 -3.09 -21.85 -30.92
CA LEU A 267 -1.80 -22.19 -30.32
C LEU A 267 -0.77 -21.12 -30.72
N LYS A 268 -0.27 -20.35 -29.75
CA LYS A 268 0.79 -19.36 -29.99
C LYS A 268 2.16 -20.02 -29.97
N ARG A 269 2.43 -20.80 -28.92
CA ARG A 269 3.70 -21.53 -28.72
C ARG A 269 3.56 -22.61 -27.65
N TRP A 270 4.53 -23.50 -27.58
CA TRP A 270 4.72 -24.36 -26.42
C TRP A 270 5.49 -23.63 -25.32
N SER A 271 5.28 -24.02 -24.06
CA SER A 271 6.15 -23.60 -22.97
C SER A 271 7.57 -24.16 -23.15
N GLN A 272 8.52 -23.63 -22.39
CA GLN A 272 9.79 -24.32 -22.21
C GLN A 272 9.54 -25.69 -21.55
N CYS A 273 10.39 -26.67 -21.89
CA CYS A 273 10.30 -28.00 -21.31
C CYS A 273 10.64 -27.96 -19.82
N SER A 274 9.84 -28.63 -18.99
CA SER A 274 10.02 -28.62 -17.53
C SER A 274 11.34 -29.25 -17.06
N LYS A 275 11.95 -30.13 -17.88
CA LYS A 275 13.26 -30.73 -17.64
C LYS A 275 14.10 -30.64 -18.90
N GLN A 276 15.41 -30.42 -18.76
CA GLN A 276 16.33 -30.41 -19.91
C GLN A 276 16.69 -31.82 -20.41
N CYS A 277 16.55 -32.85 -19.56
CA CYS A 277 16.79 -34.27 -19.85
C CYS A 277 15.90 -35.15 -18.95
N GLY A 278 15.82 -36.45 -19.22
CA GLY A 278 15.15 -37.44 -18.36
C GLY A 278 13.62 -37.36 -18.33
N GLY A 279 13.02 -36.90 -19.43
CA GLY A 279 11.57 -36.82 -19.60
C GLY A 279 10.92 -35.65 -18.86
N GLY A 280 10.74 -34.54 -19.57
CA GLY A 280 10.00 -33.36 -19.15
C GLY A 280 8.62 -33.24 -19.82
N ALA A 281 7.90 -32.18 -19.47
CA ALA A 281 6.62 -31.82 -20.07
C ALA A 281 6.60 -30.36 -20.55
N GLN A 282 5.99 -30.13 -21.70
CA GLN A 282 5.63 -28.82 -22.25
C GLN A 282 4.11 -28.66 -22.24
N PHE A 283 3.67 -27.42 -22.08
CA PHE A 283 2.25 -27.05 -22.08
C PHE A 283 1.97 -26.07 -23.21
N THR A 284 0.81 -26.17 -23.85
CA THR A 284 0.39 -25.19 -24.86
C THR A 284 0.15 -23.81 -24.23
N ARG A 285 0.63 -22.77 -24.91
CA ARG A 285 0.32 -21.36 -24.62
C ARG A 285 -0.54 -20.84 -25.77
N TYR A 286 -1.83 -20.63 -25.51
CA TYR A 286 -2.76 -20.06 -26.48
C TYR A 286 -2.68 -18.53 -26.52
N GLY A 287 -2.98 -17.96 -27.67
CA GLY A 287 -3.22 -16.52 -27.84
C GLY A 287 -4.42 -16.29 -28.76
N CYS A 288 -4.87 -15.05 -28.83
CA CYS A 288 -5.98 -14.70 -29.70
C CYS A 288 -5.49 -14.47 -31.13
N ARG A 289 -6.17 -15.08 -32.10
CA ARG A 289 -5.82 -15.03 -33.52
C ARG A 289 -7.00 -14.55 -34.33
N ARG A 290 -6.75 -13.62 -35.25
CA ARG A 290 -7.73 -13.19 -36.26
C ARG A 290 -7.84 -14.24 -37.36
N LYS A 291 -9.05 -14.71 -37.67
CA LYS A 291 -9.33 -15.73 -38.69
C LYS A 291 -9.06 -15.24 -40.11
N ALA A 292 -9.26 -13.94 -40.38
CA ALA A 292 -9.10 -13.36 -41.72
C ALA A 292 -7.67 -13.47 -42.26
N ASP A 293 -6.65 -13.27 -41.41
CA ASP A 293 -5.23 -13.22 -41.81
C ASP A 293 -4.32 -14.07 -40.93
N ALA A 294 -4.89 -14.89 -40.04
CA ALA A 294 -4.17 -15.72 -39.06
C ALA A 294 -3.21 -14.94 -38.14
N LYS A 295 -3.36 -13.60 -38.02
CA LYS A 295 -2.45 -12.79 -37.21
C LYS A 295 -2.76 -12.91 -35.72
N MET A 296 -1.70 -13.06 -34.92
CA MET A 296 -1.81 -13.07 -33.47
C MET A 296 -2.01 -11.65 -32.95
N ILE A 297 -3.09 -11.44 -32.21
CA ILE A 297 -3.49 -10.15 -31.64
C ILE A 297 -3.55 -10.22 -30.12
N HIS A 298 -3.98 -9.12 -29.49
CA HIS A 298 -4.11 -9.05 -28.05
C HIS A 298 -5.17 -10.05 -27.52
N ARG A 299 -4.95 -10.60 -26.32
CA ARG A 299 -5.78 -11.66 -25.74
C ARG A 299 -7.22 -11.22 -25.41
N SER A 300 -7.48 -9.91 -25.29
CA SER A 300 -8.80 -9.35 -24.94
C SER A 300 -9.83 -9.51 -26.05
N PHE A 301 -9.40 -9.69 -27.30
CA PHE A 301 -10.29 -9.87 -28.44
C PHE A 301 -10.89 -11.28 -28.54
N CYS A 302 -10.41 -12.23 -27.73
CA CYS A 302 -10.97 -13.58 -27.65
C CYS A 302 -11.60 -13.77 -26.27
N ASP A 303 -12.85 -14.26 -26.26
CA ASP A 303 -13.59 -14.56 -25.04
C ASP A 303 -12.82 -15.55 -24.15
N ALA A 304 -12.51 -15.13 -22.93
CA ALA A 304 -11.77 -15.92 -21.96
C ALA A 304 -12.47 -17.23 -21.58
N SER A 305 -13.81 -17.29 -21.67
CA SER A 305 -14.60 -18.48 -21.36
C SER A 305 -14.37 -19.62 -22.37
N LYS A 306 -14.08 -19.28 -23.63
CA LYS A 306 -13.82 -20.23 -24.72
C LYS A 306 -12.35 -20.66 -24.83
N LYS A 307 -11.51 -20.28 -23.87
CA LYS A 307 -10.08 -20.60 -23.90
C LYS A 307 -9.83 -22.10 -23.71
N PRO A 308 -9.17 -22.79 -24.64
CA PRO A 308 -8.89 -24.23 -24.50
C PRO A 308 -8.00 -24.54 -23.31
N LYS A 309 -8.21 -25.71 -22.70
CA LYS A 309 -7.34 -26.21 -21.63
C LYS A 309 -5.93 -26.46 -22.18
N PRO A 310 -4.87 -26.19 -21.38
CA PRO A 310 -3.50 -26.48 -21.80
C PRO A 310 -3.30 -27.97 -22.10
N ILE A 311 -2.80 -28.27 -23.29
CA ILE A 311 -2.44 -29.63 -23.70
C ILE A 311 -1.01 -29.89 -23.24
N ARG A 312 -0.75 -31.08 -22.71
CA ARG A 312 0.56 -31.53 -22.22
C ARG A 312 1.23 -32.42 -23.27
N ARG A 313 2.49 -32.13 -23.59
CA ARG A 313 3.35 -32.98 -24.45
C ARG A 313 4.64 -33.34 -23.73
N MET A 314 5.14 -34.56 -23.91
CA MET A 314 6.45 -34.96 -23.39
C MET A 314 7.59 -34.34 -24.23
N CYS A 315 8.71 -34.06 -23.59
CA CYS A 315 9.89 -33.46 -24.20
C CYS A 315 11.16 -33.93 -23.49
N ASN A 316 12.31 -33.78 -24.15
CA ASN A 316 13.63 -34.10 -23.59
C ASN A 316 13.71 -35.52 -22.99
N LEU A 317 13.39 -36.52 -23.81
CA LEU A 317 13.33 -37.93 -23.43
C LEU A 317 14.70 -38.60 -23.28
N HIS A 318 15.78 -37.93 -23.70
CA HIS A 318 17.13 -38.46 -23.57
C HIS A 318 17.52 -38.61 -22.10
N GLU A 319 18.29 -39.65 -21.79
CA GLU A 319 18.79 -39.89 -20.44
C GLU A 319 19.70 -38.76 -19.99
N CYS A 320 19.60 -38.40 -18.71
CA CYS A 320 20.50 -37.43 -18.11
C CYS A 320 21.88 -38.07 -17.87
N SER A 321 22.94 -37.34 -18.19
CA SER A 321 24.31 -37.72 -17.82
C SER A 321 24.48 -37.83 -16.31
N GLN A 322 25.40 -38.66 -15.85
CA GLN A 322 25.72 -38.73 -14.42
C GLN A 322 26.48 -37.47 -13.98
N PRO A 323 26.13 -36.87 -12.84
CA PRO A 323 26.83 -35.70 -12.33
C PRO A 323 28.19 -36.06 -11.74
N ILE A 324 29.16 -35.17 -11.94
CA ILE A 324 30.56 -35.34 -11.57
C ILE A 324 31.03 -34.23 -10.63
N TRP A 325 32.02 -34.55 -9.80
CA TRP A 325 32.71 -33.56 -8.98
C TRP A 325 33.70 -32.75 -9.80
N ILE A 326 33.59 -31.43 -9.75
CA ILE A 326 34.60 -30.51 -10.29
C ILE A 326 35.23 -29.74 -9.13
N THR A 327 36.57 -29.73 -9.11
CA THR A 327 37.39 -28.99 -8.15
C THR A 327 37.96 -27.74 -8.79
N GLY A 328 37.90 -26.61 -8.08
CA GLY A 328 38.67 -25.42 -8.43
C GLY A 328 40.10 -25.48 -7.89
N ASP A 329 40.86 -24.42 -8.17
CA ASP A 329 42.23 -24.27 -7.69
C ASP A 329 42.29 -24.07 -6.17
N TRP A 330 43.46 -24.40 -5.60
CA TRP A 330 43.73 -24.16 -4.19
C TRP A 330 44.00 -22.68 -3.93
N GLU A 331 43.30 -22.12 -2.95
CA GLU A 331 43.57 -20.78 -2.44
C GLU A 331 44.94 -20.71 -1.74
N PRO A 332 45.53 -19.51 -1.60
CA PRO A 332 46.74 -19.32 -0.80
C PRO A 332 46.60 -19.86 0.63
N CYS A 333 47.71 -20.31 1.22
CA CYS A 333 47.69 -20.87 2.56
C CYS A 333 47.28 -19.81 3.60
N THR A 334 46.34 -20.16 4.49
CA THR A 334 45.83 -19.27 5.55
C THR A 334 46.89 -18.78 6.53
N ARG A 335 48.02 -19.47 6.65
CA ARG A 335 49.16 -19.08 7.47
C ARG A 335 50.46 -19.34 6.74
N THR A 336 51.45 -18.48 6.93
CA THR A 336 52.79 -18.64 6.37
C THR A 336 53.69 -19.54 7.23
N CYS A 337 53.35 -19.73 8.51
CA CYS A 337 54.03 -20.64 9.43
C CYS A 337 53.05 -21.14 10.52
N GLY A 338 53.42 -22.20 11.22
CA GLY A 338 52.70 -22.79 12.34
C GLY A 338 51.98 -24.09 12.00
N LYS A 339 51.51 -24.82 13.02
CA LYS A 339 50.90 -26.16 12.84
C LYS A 339 49.50 -26.17 12.24
N SER A 340 48.87 -25.00 12.06
CA SER A 340 47.45 -24.86 11.73
C SER A 340 47.18 -24.16 10.40
N GLY A 341 48.16 -24.08 9.50
CA GLY A 341 47.95 -23.62 8.13
C GLY A 341 47.13 -24.60 7.29
N TYR A 342 46.18 -24.09 6.51
CA TYR A 342 45.38 -24.85 5.56
C TYR A 342 45.05 -24.05 4.29
N GLN A 343 44.97 -24.75 3.16
CA GLN A 343 44.43 -24.24 1.89
C GLN A 343 43.00 -24.74 1.73
N ILE A 344 42.16 -23.93 1.08
CA ILE A 344 40.78 -24.27 0.74
C ILE A 344 40.66 -24.28 -0.79
N ARG A 345 39.84 -25.17 -1.33
CA ARG A 345 39.43 -25.12 -2.75
C ARG A 345 37.93 -25.28 -2.87
N THR A 346 37.39 -24.81 -4.00
CA THR A 346 35.97 -25.02 -4.32
C THR A 346 35.75 -26.45 -4.84
N VAL A 347 34.69 -27.11 -4.37
CA VAL A 347 34.29 -28.45 -4.83
C VAL A 347 32.80 -28.39 -5.13
N ARG A 348 32.43 -28.50 -6.40
CA ARG A 348 31.05 -28.38 -6.90
C ARG A 348 30.63 -29.66 -7.61
N CYS A 349 29.40 -30.09 -7.35
CA CYS A 349 28.77 -31.18 -8.09
C CYS A 349 28.09 -30.59 -9.32
N VAL A 350 28.49 -31.03 -10.52
CA VAL A 350 27.88 -30.55 -11.75
C VAL A 350 27.47 -31.68 -12.67
N GLN A 351 26.38 -31.46 -13.40
CA GLN A 351 25.90 -32.36 -14.44
C GLN A 351 26.31 -31.81 -15.80
N PRO A 352 27.12 -32.55 -16.58
CA PRO A 352 27.45 -32.19 -17.95
C PRO A 352 26.20 -32.26 -18.84
N LEU A 353 25.86 -31.19 -19.53
CA LEU A 353 24.73 -31.17 -20.45
C LEU A 353 25.19 -31.61 -21.85
N HIS A 354 24.26 -32.06 -22.68
CA HIS A 354 24.54 -32.46 -24.08
C HIS A 354 25.02 -31.29 -24.96
N ASP A 355 24.76 -30.04 -24.57
CA ASP A 355 25.23 -28.84 -25.24
C ASP A 355 26.68 -28.46 -24.88
N GLY A 356 27.39 -29.32 -24.12
CA GLY A 356 28.76 -29.09 -23.67
C GLY A 356 28.86 -28.15 -22.46
N THR A 357 27.75 -27.64 -21.93
CA THR A 357 27.74 -26.79 -20.74
C THR A 357 27.60 -27.61 -19.46
N ASN A 358 27.94 -27.02 -18.30
CA ASN A 358 27.86 -27.69 -17.01
C ASN A 358 26.82 -27.03 -16.11
N ARG A 359 25.87 -27.81 -15.58
CA ARG A 359 24.87 -27.34 -14.63
C ARG A 359 25.25 -27.71 -13.20
N SER A 360 25.23 -26.74 -12.28
CA SER A 360 25.37 -27.03 -10.85
C SER A 360 24.15 -27.80 -10.32
N VAL A 361 24.40 -28.92 -9.66
CA VAL A 361 23.37 -29.77 -9.06
C VAL A 361 23.69 -30.06 -7.60
N HIS A 362 22.68 -30.51 -6.84
CA HIS A 362 22.84 -30.75 -5.41
C HIS A 362 23.87 -31.86 -5.15
N SER A 363 24.70 -31.70 -4.10
CA SER A 363 25.76 -32.64 -3.70
C SER A 363 25.31 -34.09 -3.56
N LYS A 364 24.01 -34.33 -3.27
CA LYS A 364 23.43 -35.66 -3.10
C LYS A 364 23.38 -36.51 -4.36
N TYR A 365 23.53 -35.88 -5.53
CA TYR A 365 23.43 -36.55 -6.82
C TYR A 365 24.80 -36.99 -7.35
N CYS A 366 25.91 -36.41 -6.86
CA CYS A 366 27.25 -36.88 -7.16
C CYS A 366 27.61 -38.07 -6.26
N ASN A 367 28.56 -38.89 -6.72
CA ASN A 367 29.09 -40.04 -6.00
C ASN A 367 29.66 -39.66 -4.62
N GLU A 368 29.73 -40.63 -3.71
CA GLU A 368 30.18 -40.43 -2.33
C GLU A 368 31.67 -40.03 -2.22
N ASP A 369 32.46 -40.25 -3.28
CA ASP A 369 33.88 -39.86 -3.39
C ASP A 369 34.06 -38.34 -3.59
N ARG A 370 33.55 -37.55 -2.65
CA ARG A 370 33.66 -36.09 -2.67
C ARG A 370 35.11 -35.67 -2.44
N PRO A 371 35.73 -34.92 -3.38
CA PRO A 371 37.09 -34.44 -3.21
C PRO A 371 37.26 -33.53 -1.99
N GLU A 372 38.43 -33.56 -1.36
CA GLU A 372 38.74 -32.75 -0.17
C GLU A 372 38.60 -31.26 -0.46
N THR A 373 37.87 -30.54 0.39
CA THR A 373 37.75 -29.07 0.30
C THR A 373 38.89 -28.34 1.02
N ARG A 374 39.61 -29.02 1.92
CA ARG A 374 40.63 -28.43 2.78
C ARG A 374 41.82 -29.36 2.93
N LYS A 375 43.04 -28.85 2.70
CA LYS A 375 44.29 -29.57 2.94
C LYS A 375 45.25 -28.78 3.83
N PRO A 376 46.11 -29.43 4.62
CA PRO A 376 47.12 -28.73 5.42
C PRO A 376 48.22 -28.11 4.54
N CYS A 377 48.78 -26.98 4.95
CA CYS A 377 49.89 -26.30 4.28
C CYS A 377 50.79 -25.58 5.31
N ASN A 378 52.03 -25.27 4.92
CA ASN A 378 53.01 -24.47 5.68
C ASN A 378 53.15 -24.86 7.15
N ARG A 379 53.45 -26.15 7.41
CA ARG A 379 53.59 -26.72 8.76
C ARG A 379 54.93 -26.39 9.47
N GLU A 380 55.64 -25.37 9.01
CA GLU A 380 56.93 -24.95 9.55
C GLU A 380 56.76 -24.21 10.88
N LEU A 381 57.77 -24.25 11.75
CA LEU A 381 57.72 -23.53 13.03
C LEU A 381 57.85 -22.01 12.80
N CYS A 382 56.98 -21.23 13.42
CA CYS A 382 57.10 -19.78 13.37
C CYS A 382 58.35 -19.29 14.15
N PRO A 383 58.99 -18.20 13.71
CA PRO A 383 60.15 -17.65 14.39
C PRO A 383 59.82 -17.23 15.84
N ALA A 384 60.78 -17.45 16.75
CA ALA A 384 60.67 -17.08 18.16
C ALA A 384 61.03 -15.60 18.39
N GLN A 385 60.40 -14.97 19.38
CA GLN A 385 60.61 -13.56 19.73
C GLN A 385 60.83 -13.41 21.24
N TRP A 386 61.62 -12.40 21.63
CA TRP A 386 61.84 -12.06 23.03
C TRP A 386 60.57 -11.48 23.65
N ARG A 387 60.08 -12.11 24.73
CA ARG A 387 59.03 -11.55 25.57
C ARG A 387 59.65 -11.01 26.85
N ILE A 388 59.37 -9.74 27.13
CA ILE A 388 59.95 -8.99 28.23
C ILE A 388 58.82 -8.70 29.23
N GLY A 389 58.98 -9.15 30.46
CA GLY A 389 58.06 -8.91 31.58
C GLY A 389 58.32 -7.57 32.26
N PRO A 390 57.43 -7.18 33.21
CA PRO A 390 57.64 -5.99 34.03
C PRO A 390 58.84 -6.16 34.97
N TRP A 391 59.42 -5.03 35.39
CA TRP A 391 60.46 -5.01 36.42
C TRP A 391 59.89 -5.32 37.80
N SER A 392 60.66 -6.02 38.63
CA SER A 392 60.38 -6.27 40.03
C SER A 392 60.45 -4.98 40.84
N GLN A 393 60.01 -5.05 42.10
CA GLN A 393 60.30 -3.98 43.06
C GLN A 393 61.82 -3.89 43.29
N CYS A 394 62.30 -2.69 43.66
CA CYS A 394 63.70 -2.46 43.96
C CYS A 394 64.13 -3.30 45.16
N SER A 395 65.31 -3.92 45.09
CA SER A 395 65.84 -4.81 46.14
C SER A 395 66.07 -4.12 47.48
N VAL A 396 66.10 -2.79 47.50
CA VAL A 396 66.26 -1.97 48.71
C VAL A 396 65.15 -0.92 48.76
N THR A 397 64.76 -0.54 49.96
CA THR A 397 63.81 0.57 50.19
C THR A 397 64.51 1.92 50.36
N CYS A 398 65.83 1.92 50.54
CA CYS A 398 66.67 3.11 50.64
C CYS A 398 68.06 2.86 50.01
N SER A 399 68.68 3.87 49.40
CA SER A 399 69.93 3.81 48.61
C SER A 399 69.84 3.04 47.28
N ASN A 400 70.97 2.66 46.68
CA ASN A 400 71.02 1.94 45.40
C ASN A 400 70.65 0.46 45.57
N GLY A 401 69.70 -0.01 44.78
CA GLY A 401 69.33 -1.42 44.65
C GLY A 401 69.28 -1.86 43.20
N THR A 402 68.78 -3.07 42.99
CA THR A 402 68.55 -3.63 41.66
C THR A 402 67.11 -4.11 41.52
N GLN A 403 66.59 -4.08 40.30
CA GLN A 403 65.30 -4.66 39.95
C GLN A 403 65.51 -5.64 38.79
N GLU A 404 64.80 -6.76 38.83
CA GLU A 404 64.90 -7.86 37.87
C GLU A 404 63.62 -7.97 37.05
N ARG A 405 63.70 -8.33 35.76
CA ARG A 405 62.54 -8.64 34.92
C ARG A 405 62.71 -9.99 34.23
N GLN A 406 61.58 -10.62 33.95
CA GLN A 406 61.56 -11.87 33.18
C GLN A 406 61.83 -11.58 31.70
N VAL A 407 62.84 -12.23 31.11
CA VAL A 407 63.14 -12.15 29.67
C VAL A 407 63.17 -13.57 29.13
N VAL A 408 62.15 -13.95 28.39
CA VAL A 408 61.96 -15.33 27.90
C VAL A 408 61.81 -15.33 26.39
N CYS A 409 62.58 -16.17 25.71
CA CYS A 409 62.41 -16.38 24.28
C CYS A 409 61.32 -17.41 24.03
N ARG A 410 60.22 -17.01 23.37
CA ARG A 410 59.11 -17.90 23.07
C ARG A 410 58.61 -17.70 21.65
N THR A 411 58.10 -18.78 21.05
CA THR A 411 57.31 -18.72 19.81
C THR A 411 55.91 -18.17 20.10
N ARG A 412 55.14 -17.81 19.05
CA ARG A 412 53.74 -17.34 19.23
C ARG A 412 52.86 -18.37 19.95
N ASP A 413 53.19 -19.66 19.84
CA ASP A 413 52.48 -20.77 20.50
C ASP A 413 53.03 -21.11 21.91
N ASP A 414 53.74 -20.17 22.53
CA ASP A 414 54.26 -20.23 23.91
C ASP A 414 55.27 -21.36 24.20
N MET A 415 55.78 -22.01 23.16
CA MET A 415 56.92 -22.94 23.26
C MET A 415 58.25 -22.19 23.38
N ILE A 416 59.18 -22.75 24.16
CA ILE A 416 60.57 -22.24 24.30
C ILE A 416 61.22 -22.23 22.92
N GLY A 417 61.67 -21.06 22.48
CA GLY A 417 62.27 -20.86 21.16
C GLY A 417 63.72 -20.40 21.22
N HIS A 418 64.40 -20.40 20.08
CA HIS A 418 65.72 -19.80 19.92
C HIS A 418 65.59 -18.43 19.24
N CYS A 419 65.89 -17.37 19.98
CA CYS A 419 65.86 -16.00 19.48
C CYS A 419 67.24 -15.65 18.93
N LYS A 420 67.30 -15.18 17.68
CA LYS A 420 68.56 -14.83 17.00
C LYS A 420 69.13 -13.48 17.46
N GLU A 421 68.29 -12.61 18.01
CA GLU A 421 68.68 -11.29 18.52
C GLU A 421 69.27 -11.39 19.94
N GLY A 422 70.14 -10.45 20.33
CA GLY A 422 70.79 -10.43 21.64
C GLY A 422 69.77 -10.41 22.79
N LYS A 423 70.06 -11.11 23.89
CA LYS A 423 69.17 -11.21 25.06
C LYS A 423 69.00 -9.83 25.70
N PRO A 424 67.76 -9.31 25.80
CA PRO A 424 67.49 -8.06 26.51
C PRO A 424 67.91 -8.11 27.99
N ASP A 425 68.29 -6.97 28.57
CA ASP A 425 68.76 -6.90 29.96
C ASP A 425 67.71 -7.40 30.94
N ALA A 426 68.10 -8.31 31.82
CA ALA A 426 67.21 -8.87 32.84
C ALA A 426 67.32 -8.14 34.19
N ILE A 427 68.35 -7.31 34.38
CA ILE A 427 68.64 -6.61 35.64
C ILE A 427 68.96 -5.16 35.33
N GLN A 428 68.40 -4.23 36.11
CA GLN A 428 68.79 -2.82 36.06
C GLN A 428 68.91 -2.23 37.47
N ILE A 429 69.66 -1.13 37.59
CA ILE A 429 69.88 -0.43 38.85
C ILE A 429 68.68 0.49 39.15
N CYS A 430 68.18 0.45 40.37
CA CYS A 430 67.19 1.39 40.90
C CYS A 430 67.82 2.21 42.03
N ARG A 431 67.48 3.50 42.15
CA ARG A 431 68.05 4.41 43.17
C ARG A 431 66.93 4.90 44.09
N MET A 432 67.00 4.58 45.38
CA MET A 432 66.04 4.95 46.43
C MET A 432 66.62 6.00 47.40
N PRO A 433 65.79 6.70 48.21
CA PRO A 433 66.24 7.73 49.15
C PRO A 433 67.19 7.20 50.24
N SER A 434 68.00 8.04 50.91
CA SER A 434 68.95 7.62 51.95
C SER A 434 68.27 7.23 53.29
N CYS A 435 68.78 6.22 54.00
CA CYS A 435 68.18 5.72 55.25
C CYS A 435 68.58 6.59 56.48
N HIS A 436 67.62 6.99 57.33
CA HIS A 436 67.86 7.69 58.60
C HIS A 436 67.87 6.72 59.81
N LYS A 437 68.69 6.97 60.85
CA LYS A 437 68.76 6.18 62.09
C LYS A 437 68.22 6.99 63.29
N ASN A 438 67.37 6.39 64.13
CA ASN A 438 67.27 6.65 65.58
C ASN A 438 66.46 5.57 66.33
N SER A 439 66.81 5.40 67.61
CA SER A 439 66.51 4.28 68.52
C SER A 439 65.36 4.55 69.50
N SER A 440 64.65 3.46 69.85
CA SER A 440 63.93 3.12 71.10
C SER A 440 62.69 3.89 71.59
N LEU A 441 61.53 3.21 71.56
CA LEU A 441 60.60 3.06 72.69
C LEU A 441 59.68 1.83 72.47
N GLN A 442 59.41 1.09 73.54
CA GLN A 442 58.87 -0.28 73.56
C GLN A 442 57.54 -0.32 74.36
N THR A 443 56.55 -1.08 73.86
CA THR A 443 55.45 -1.80 74.59
C THR A 443 54.33 -0.94 75.23
N SER A 444 53.01 -1.24 75.15
CA SER A 444 52.33 -2.53 75.38
C SER A 444 50.83 -2.59 74.91
N LEU A 445 50.41 -3.80 74.45
CA LEU A 445 49.15 -4.55 74.70
C LEU A 445 47.77 -3.84 74.55
N THR A 446 46.81 -4.25 73.70
CA THR A 446 46.13 -5.57 73.60
C THR A 446 45.19 -5.71 72.37
N SER A 447 44.92 -6.98 72.01
CA SER A 447 43.68 -7.55 71.40
C SER A 447 43.43 -7.56 69.87
N SER A 448 43.74 -8.69 69.23
CA SER A 448 42.77 -9.70 68.78
C SER A 448 43.11 -10.36 67.41
N LYS A 449 43.14 -11.70 67.46
CA LYS A 449 43.14 -12.75 66.43
C LYS A 449 43.26 -12.39 64.93
N GLY A 450 44.22 -13.08 64.28
CA GLY A 450 44.16 -13.38 62.85
C GLY A 450 45.29 -14.32 62.40
N LYS A 451 44.98 -15.60 62.12
CA LYS A 451 45.83 -16.53 61.35
C LYS A 451 45.09 -16.95 60.08
N SER A 452 45.87 -17.11 59.02
CA SER A 452 45.54 -17.32 57.60
C SER A 452 44.54 -18.42 57.27
N LEU A 453 43.79 -18.23 56.17
CA LEU A 453 43.69 -19.15 55.02
C LEU A 453 42.77 -18.52 53.93
N ILE A 454 43.19 -18.49 52.66
CA ILE A 454 42.28 -18.19 51.53
C ILE A 454 42.06 -19.49 50.76
N GLN A 455 40.79 -19.91 50.70
CA GLN A 455 40.30 -21.06 49.95
C GLN A 455 39.19 -20.62 48.99
N TRP A 456 39.24 -21.16 47.77
CA TRP A 456 38.20 -21.09 46.75
C TRP A 456 36.97 -21.90 47.13
N LEU A 457 35.76 -21.46 46.72
CA LEU A 457 34.78 -22.23 45.93
C LEU A 457 33.48 -21.44 45.68
N SER A 458 32.69 -21.98 44.75
CA SER A 458 31.67 -21.32 43.94
C SER A 458 30.22 -21.53 44.41
N ARG A 459 29.35 -20.54 44.12
CA ARG A 459 27.92 -20.65 43.69
C ARG A 459 26.78 -20.96 44.73
N PRO A 460 25.49 -20.67 44.39
CA PRO A 460 24.48 -19.97 45.22
C PRO A 460 23.29 -20.83 45.72
N ASP A 461 22.37 -20.25 46.52
CA ASP A 461 21.09 -20.87 46.97
C ASP A 461 19.94 -19.83 47.16
N PRO A 462 18.63 -20.19 47.23
CA PRO A 462 17.59 -19.65 46.36
C PRO A 462 16.24 -19.42 47.10
N ALA A 463 15.97 -18.27 47.70
CA ALA A 463 14.63 -17.98 48.23
C ALA A 463 14.36 -16.46 48.27
N TYR A 464 13.52 -16.01 47.34
CA TYR A 464 12.98 -14.67 47.09
C TYR A 464 12.28 -14.00 48.31
N PRO A 465 11.75 -12.74 48.25
CA PRO A 465 11.89 -11.62 47.29
C PRO A 465 12.03 -10.21 47.96
N ILE A 466 12.55 -9.19 47.25
CA ILE A 466 11.98 -7.82 47.32
C ILE A 466 12.05 -7.19 45.91
N GLN A 467 10.88 -6.86 45.36
CA GLN A 467 10.75 -6.04 44.16
C GLN A 467 10.88 -4.55 44.52
N LYS A 468 11.51 -3.77 43.63
CA LYS A 468 11.00 -2.46 43.20
C LYS A 468 11.61 -2.10 41.84
N VAL A 469 10.72 -1.83 40.89
CA VAL A 469 11.01 -1.42 39.51
C VAL A 469 11.04 0.10 39.43
N SER A 470 12.01 0.67 38.70
CA SER A 470 11.84 1.92 37.96
C SER A 470 12.78 2.02 36.75
N THR A 471 12.15 2.14 35.57
CA THR A 471 12.54 2.84 34.34
C THR A 471 14.03 2.91 33.93
N LYS A 472 14.55 1.81 33.36
CA LYS A 472 15.54 1.83 32.25
C LYS A 472 15.64 0.40 31.72
N ALA A 473 15.07 0.14 30.54
CA ALA A 473 15.23 -1.17 29.91
C ALA A 473 16.70 -1.34 29.48
N ILE A 474 17.41 -2.25 30.16
CA ILE A 474 18.81 -2.58 29.88
C ILE A 474 18.86 -3.56 28.71
N CYS A 475 19.61 -3.21 27.67
CA CYS A 475 19.93 -4.10 26.55
C CYS A 475 20.88 -5.20 27.04
N HIS A 476 20.42 -6.46 27.08
CA HIS A 476 21.22 -7.59 27.56
C HIS A 476 22.23 -8.16 26.53
N GLY A 477 22.51 -7.43 25.45
CA GLY A 477 23.47 -7.82 24.40
C GLY A 477 22.85 -8.61 23.25
N ASP A 478 23.72 -8.99 22.30
CA ASP A 478 23.32 -9.50 20.99
C ASP A 478 22.94 -10.99 21.08
N LYS A 479 21.68 -11.30 20.76
CA LYS A 479 21.11 -12.64 20.93
C LYS A 479 21.00 -13.44 19.64
N SER A 480 21.19 -12.79 18.49
CA SER A 480 21.00 -13.39 17.18
C SER A 480 22.32 -13.57 16.45
N ILE A 481 22.47 -14.69 15.73
CA ILE A 481 23.64 -14.93 14.87
C ILE A 481 23.72 -13.92 13.71
N PHE A 482 22.60 -13.26 13.40
CA PHE A 482 22.51 -12.20 12.38
C PHE A 482 23.21 -10.89 12.81
N CYS A 483 23.59 -10.74 14.07
CA CYS A 483 24.30 -9.55 14.59
C CYS A 483 25.77 -9.43 14.13
N ARG A 484 26.23 -10.35 13.27
CA ARG A 484 27.57 -10.32 12.65
C ARG A 484 27.52 -10.25 11.11
N MET A 485 26.35 -9.99 10.53
CA MET A 485 26.19 -9.85 9.08
C MET A 485 26.75 -8.52 8.59
N GLU A 486 27.35 -8.52 7.39
CA GLU A 486 27.94 -7.32 6.77
C GLU A 486 26.92 -6.19 6.52
N VAL A 487 25.64 -6.53 6.36
CA VAL A 487 24.56 -5.57 6.08
C VAL A 487 23.87 -5.02 7.33
N LEU A 488 24.31 -5.40 8.54
CA LEU A 488 23.64 -5.10 9.82
C LEU A 488 23.39 -3.59 10.04
N ALA A 489 24.28 -2.72 9.57
CA ALA A 489 24.17 -1.27 9.73
C ALA A 489 22.87 -0.68 9.14
N ARG A 490 22.32 -1.28 8.09
CA ARG A 490 21.04 -0.84 7.47
C ARG A 490 19.80 -1.26 8.26
N TYR A 491 19.93 -2.28 9.11
CA TYR A 491 18.84 -2.84 9.91
C TYR A 491 18.83 -2.32 11.36
N CYS A 492 19.91 -1.67 11.81
CA CYS A 492 20.03 -1.08 13.14
C CYS A 492 19.01 0.06 13.41
N SER A 493 18.41 0.63 12.37
CA SER A 493 17.32 1.61 12.47
C SER A 493 15.94 0.98 12.70
N ILE A 494 15.81 -0.34 12.56
CA ILE A 494 14.53 -1.05 12.73
C ILE A 494 14.41 -1.54 14.18
N PRO A 495 13.32 -1.18 14.92
CA PRO A 495 13.19 -1.46 16.35
C PRO A 495 13.31 -2.94 16.75
N GLY A 496 12.89 -3.86 15.88
CA GLY A 496 13.02 -5.31 16.11
C GLY A 496 14.47 -5.80 16.04
N TYR A 497 15.25 -5.33 15.06
CA TYR A 497 16.66 -5.68 14.90
C TYR A 497 17.55 -4.99 15.93
N TYR A 498 17.26 -3.74 16.29
CA TYR A 498 17.97 -3.01 17.33
C TYR A 498 17.86 -3.72 18.70
N LYS A 499 16.70 -4.29 19.02
CA LYS A 499 16.50 -5.10 20.24
C LYS A 499 17.29 -6.43 20.22
N LEU A 500 17.59 -6.97 19.04
CA LEU A 500 18.32 -8.23 18.87
C LEU A 500 19.84 -8.05 18.81
N CYS A 501 20.34 -6.93 18.26
CA CYS A 501 21.75 -6.66 17.95
C CYS A 501 22.29 -5.33 18.52
N CYS A 502 21.81 -5.00 19.71
CA CYS A 502 21.97 -3.70 20.36
C CYS A 502 23.42 -3.27 20.59
N LYS A 503 24.34 -4.21 20.88
CA LYS A 503 25.75 -3.91 21.17
C LYS A 503 26.51 -3.58 19.89
N TYR A 504 26.27 -4.33 18.80
CA TYR A 504 26.90 -4.04 17.51
C TYR A 504 26.36 -2.74 16.89
N CYS A 505 25.06 -2.47 16.99
CA CYS A 505 24.47 -1.22 16.51
C CYS A 505 25.01 0.03 17.25
N ASN A 506 25.25 -0.07 18.57
CA ASN A 506 25.85 1.01 19.35
C ASN A 506 27.37 1.18 19.12
N SER A 507 28.08 0.11 18.76
CA SER A 507 29.50 0.22 18.38
C SER A 507 29.68 0.89 17.00
N LEU A 508 28.75 0.67 16.07
CA LEU A 508 28.73 1.33 14.76
C LEU A 508 28.52 2.85 14.90
N SER A 509 27.61 3.29 15.77
CA SER A 509 27.38 4.72 16.00
C SER A 509 28.61 5.43 16.59
N GLN A 510 29.39 4.75 17.44
CA GLN A 510 30.66 5.26 17.95
C GLN A 510 31.76 5.33 16.87
N GLN A 511 31.77 4.41 15.91
CA GLN A 511 32.71 4.46 14.77
C GLN A 511 32.38 5.59 13.77
N PHE A 512 31.10 5.92 13.58
CA PHE A 512 30.69 7.06 12.75
C PHE A 512 30.93 8.40 13.44
N ALA A 513 30.75 8.49 14.77
CA ALA A 513 31.06 9.70 15.54
C ALA A 513 32.58 10.02 15.55
N ASN A 514 33.44 8.99 15.59
CA ASN A 514 34.90 9.17 15.59
C ASN A 514 35.51 9.45 14.20
N LYS A 515 34.74 9.36 13.10
CA LYS A 515 35.20 9.74 11.75
C LYS A 515 34.94 11.21 11.39
N THR A 516 34.23 11.95 12.23
CA THR A 516 33.87 13.36 12.00
C THR A 516 34.84 14.39 12.59
N ASN A 517 35.94 13.95 13.24
CA ASN A 517 36.91 14.87 13.88
C ASN A 517 38.29 14.94 13.20
N ASN A 518 38.41 14.58 11.92
CA ASN A 518 39.53 15.02 11.09
C ASN A 518 38.97 15.69 9.82
N SER A 519 39.11 17.02 9.77
CA SER A 519 38.79 17.82 8.59
C SER A 519 39.96 17.79 7.62
N GLU A 520 39.83 17.01 6.55
CA GLU A 520 40.47 17.32 5.27
C GLU A 520 39.50 16.98 4.13
N SER A 521 39.49 17.87 3.14
CA SER A 521 38.52 18.03 2.07
C SER A 521 38.47 16.84 1.11
N LEU A 522 37.31 16.18 0.98
CA LEU A 522 37.02 15.41 -0.24
C LEU A 522 35.55 15.55 -0.67
N LYS A 523 35.43 15.93 -1.94
CA LYS A 523 34.22 16.24 -2.70
C LYS A 523 33.28 15.04 -2.73
N HIS A 524 31.98 15.29 -2.61
CA HIS A 524 30.96 14.28 -2.91
C HIS A 524 30.99 13.97 -4.41
N VAL A 525 31.54 12.81 -4.73
CA VAL A 525 31.46 12.16 -6.04
C VAL A 525 30.01 11.69 -6.23
N LYS A 526 29.33 12.25 -7.25
CA LYS A 526 28.07 11.72 -7.80
C LYS A 526 28.33 10.31 -8.37
N PRO A 527 27.38 9.36 -8.26
CA PRO A 527 27.54 8.06 -8.90
C PRO A 527 27.57 8.21 -10.43
N THR A 528 28.68 7.79 -11.03
CA THR A 528 28.90 7.70 -12.46
C THR A 528 28.08 6.55 -13.04
N THR A 529 27.13 6.86 -13.90
CA THR A 529 26.67 5.98 -14.98
C THR A 529 27.68 6.01 -16.12
N LEU A 530 28.02 4.84 -16.69
CA LEU A 530 28.79 4.68 -17.92
C LEU A 530 27.92 3.96 -18.96
N PRO A 531 28.18 4.08 -20.27
CA PRO A 531 27.73 5.19 -21.10
C PRO A 531 26.93 4.70 -22.31
N GLU A 532 26.09 5.56 -22.89
CA GLU A 532 25.68 5.39 -24.29
C GLU A 532 25.97 6.65 -25.10
N THR A 533 26.51 6.36 -26.26
CA THR A 533 27.10 7.22 -27.28
C THR A 533 26.09 8.15 -27.92
N THR A 534 26.48 9.39 -28.23
CA THR A 534 26.57 9.89 -29.62
C THR A 534 27.04 11.35 -29.65
N LYS A 535 27.96 11.60 -30.57
CA LYS A 535 28.50 12.91 -30.95
C LYS A 535 27.45 13.75 -31.67
N LYS A 536 27.44 15.07 -31.45
CA LYS A 536 27.42 16.09 -32.53
C LYS A 536 27.88 17.47 -32.01
N PRO A 537 28.38 18.35 -32.90
CA PRO A 537 29.40 19.35 -32.58
C PRO A 537 28.88 20.76 -32.25
N ARG A 538 29.87 21.55 -31.81
CA ARG A 538 29.90 22.95 -31.37
C ARG A 538 29.95 23.95 -32.55
N VAL A 539 29.22 25.07 -32.44
CA VAL A 539 29.49 26.41 -33.04
C VAL A 539 28.77 27.42 -32.10
N VAL A 540 29.43 28.20 -31.22
CA VAL A 540 30.25 29.42 -31.37
C VAL A 540 29.43 30.73 -31.36
N THR A 541 29.60 31.49 -30.25
CA THR A 541 29.55 32.96 -30.01
C THR A 541 28.36 33.79 -30.50
N SER A 542 27.59 34.40 -29.59
CA SER A 542 27.76 35.74 -28.98
C SER A 542 27.23 36.88 -29.86
N HIS A 543 26.29 37.66 -29.35
CA HIS A 543 26.32 39.14 -29.37
C HIS A 543 25.24 39.70 -28.43
N GLN A 544 25.67 40.64 -27.58
CA GLN A 544 24.82 41.66 -26.95
C GLN A 544 24.90 42.94 -27.79
N VAL A 545 23.78 43.63 -27.99
CA VAL A 545 23.73 45.10 -28.16
C VAL A 545 22.46 45.64 -27.49
N ASN A 546 22.64 46.79 -26.82
CA ASN A 546 21.73 47.55 -25.98
C ASN A 546 20.71 48.44 -26.74
N GLY A 547 19.65 48.83 -26.01
CA GLY A 547 19.01 50.16 -26.03
C GLY A 547 17.57 50.17 -26.56
N THR A 548 16.57 50.88 -26.00
CA THR A 548 16.45 51.75 -24.81
C THR A 548 14.95 52.09 -24.62
N LYS A 549 14.51 52.18 -23.34
CA LYS A 549 13.44 53.01 -22.72
C LYS A 549 12.03 53.16 -23.35
N ASP A 550 11.00 52.78 -22.57
CA ASP A 550 10.10 53.69 -21.82
C ASP A 550 9.23 52.87 -20.81
N SER A 551 9.30 53.12 -19.49
CA SER A 551 8.48 54.05 -18.67
C SER A 551 7.09 53.47 -18.31
N ALA A 552 6.97 52.82 -17.14
CA ALA A 552 6.12 53.19 -15.98
C ALA A 552 4.60 52.94 -16.19
N GLU A 553 3.89 52.17 -15.35
CA GLU A 553 3.57 52.50 -13.96
C GLU A 553 3.43 51.26 -13.05
N LYS A 554 3.92 51.41 -11.82
CA LYS A 554 3.54 50.64 -10.64
C LYS A 554 2.57 51.49 -9.84
N ASN A 555 1.60 50.88 -9.19
CA ASN A 555 1.20 51.29 -7.85
C ASN A 555 0.78 50.09 -7.02
N ALA A 556 1.54 49.87 -5.96
CA ALA A 556 1.20 49.12 -4.76
C ALA A 556 1.54 50.03 -3.58
N VAL A 557 0.70 50.04 -2.54
CA VAL A 557 0.99 50.22 -1.10
C VAL A 557 -0.40 50.32 -0.42
N GLY A 558 -0.75 49.38 0.48
CA GLY A 558 -0.73 49.58 1.95
C GLY A 558 -2.16 49.86 2.43
N GLN A 559 -2.65 49.51 3.62
CA GLN A 559 -2.02 49.13 4.88
C GLN A 559 -3.13 48.66 5.87
N MET A 560 -2.73 47.94 6.91
CA MET A 560 -3.56 47.53 8.05
C MET A 560 -4.06 48.71 8.91
N HIS A 561 -5.22 48.54 9.56
CA HIS A 561 -5.56 49.16 10.84
C HIS A 561 -6.29 48.16 11.78
N LYS A 562 -5.80 48.08 13.02
CA LYS A 562 -6.51 47.58 14.24
C LYS A 562 -7.51 48.68 14.69
N THR A 563 -8.54 48.54 15.54
CA THR A 563 -8.96 47.62 16.61
C THR A 563 -10.42 48.02 16.97
N GLU A 564 -11.29 47.13 17.46
CA GLU A 564 -12.03 47.34 18.72
C GLU A 564 -12.93 46.14 19.12
N ASN A 565 -13.03 45.94 20.42
CA ASN A 565 -13.78 44.90 21.14
C ASN A 565 -15.30 45.15 21.09
N GLY A 566 -16.09 44.07 20.95
CA GLY A 566 -17.53 44.10 21.18
C GLY A 566 -18.12 42.68 21.31
N ASN A 567 -18.44 42.29 22.53
CA ASN A 567 -19.07 41.02 22.91
C ASN A 567 -20.40 40.76 22.19
N SER A 568 -20.58 39.57 21.62
CA SER A 568 -21.88 38.89 21.60
C SER A 568 -21.71 37.37 21.67
N LYS A 569 -22.51 36.76 22.55
CA LYS A 569 -22.36 35.42 23.12
C LYS A 569 -22.65 34.32 22.09
N LYS A 570 -21.75 33.35 21.94
CA LYS A 570 -22.05 32.02 21.37
C LYS A 570 -22.72 31.15 22.45
N PRO A 571 -23.79 30.39 22.14
CA PRO A 571 -24.25 29.34 23.03
C PRO A 571 -23.28 28.16 22.96
N GLN A 572 -22.68 27.81 24.09
CA GLN A 572 -22.00 26.54 24.28
C GLN A 572 -23.06 25.44 24.39
N HIS A 573 -23.06 24.49 23.46
CA HIS A 573 -23.71 23.21 23.72
C HIS A 573 -22.75 22.35 24.56
N GLU A 574 -23.20 22.01 25.76
CA GLU A 574 -22.52 21.11 26.68
C GLU A 574 -22.29 19.75 26.03
N ILE A 575 -21.02 19.31 26.01
CA ILE A 575 -20.64 17.94 25.69
C ILE A 575 -21.00 17.08 26.90
N ILE A 576 -22.14 16.42 26.85
CA ILE A 576 -22.48 15.34 27.79
C ILE A 576 -21.63 14.12 27.42
N THR A 577 -20.57 13.86 28.19
CA THR A 577 -19.91 12.56 28.22
C THR A 577 -20.86 11.48 28.76
N PRO A 578 -21.15 10.39 28.03
CA PRO A 578 -21.84 9.24 28.62
C PRO A 578 -20.85 8.42 29.46
N ARG A 579 -21.13 8.31 30.75
CA ARG A 579 -20.53 7.32 31.66
C ARG A 579 -20.86 5.91 31.17
N ARG A 580 -19.90 4.98 31.27
CA ARG A 580 -20.14 3.52 31.14
C ARG A 580 -21.17 3.07 32.19
N PRO A 581 -22.21 2.30 31.82
CA PRO A 581 -22.96 1.52 32.78
C PRO A 581 -22.29 0.15 32.99
N ASN A 582 -22.13 -0.21 34.27
CA ASN A 582 -21.76 -1.55 34.71
C ASN A 582 -22.80 -2.59 34.28
N ILE A 583 -22.31 -3.73 33.83
CA ILE A 583 -23.10 -4.92 33.51
C ILE A 583 -23.72 -5.46 34.81
N VAL A 584 -25.06 -5.42 34.90
CA VAL A 584 -25.82 -6.24 35.86
C VAL A 584 -26.78 -7.10 35.04
N SER A 585 -26.53 -8.41 35.07
CA SER A 585 -27.32 -9.44 34.39
C SER A 585 -28.71 -9.54 35.02
N ASN A 586 -29.71 -9.01 34.32
CA ASN A 586 -31.09 -9.02 34.80
C ASN A 586 -31.76 -10.37 34.41
N HIS A 587 -31.64 -11.36 35.29
CA HIS A 587 -32.18 -12.73 35.11
C HIS A 587 -33.69 -12.80 34.78
N ARG A 588 -34.44 -11.73 35.05
CA ARG A 588 -35.89 -11.65 34.81
C ARG A 588 -36.25 -11.46 33.34
N LEU A 589 -35.37 -10.85 32.54
CA LEU A 589 -35.61 -10.69 31.09
C LEU A 589 -35.40 -12.01 30.33
N GLN A 590 -34.42 -12.82 30.75
CA GLN A 590 -34.19 -14.13 30.13
C GLN A 590 -35.33 -15.12 30.44
N PHE A 591 -35.89 -15.09 31.65
CA PHE A 591 -37.06 -15.91 32.00
C PHE A 591 -38.29 -15.58 31.14
N LEU A 592 -38.53 -14.30 30.84
CA LEU A 592 -39.64 -13.86 29.98
C LEU A 592 -39.43 -14.22 28.50
N LEU A 593 -38.18 -14.19 28.03
CA LEU A 593 -37.83 -14.61 26.67
C LEU A 593 -37.97 -16.12 26.49
N ASP A 594 -37.61 -16.92 27.50
CA ASP A 594 -37.79 -18.38 27.48
C ASP A 594 -39.25 -18.80 27.62
N GLN A 595 -40.08 -18.05 28.36
CA GLN A 595 -41.54 -18.25 28.40
C GLN A 595 -42.17 -17.98 27.02
N LYS A 596 -41.83 -16.86 26.37
CA LYS A 596 -42.31 -16.56 25.00
C LYS A 596 -41.85 -17.59 23.97
N ARG A 597 -40.66 -18.18 24.14
CA ARG A 597 -40.17 -19.26 23.26
C ARG A 597 -40.96 -20.56 23.43
N LYS A 598 -41.37 -20.89 24.65
CA LYS A 598 -42.22 -22.06 24.92
C LYS A 598 -43.66 -21.89 24.41
N GLU A 599 -44.21 -20.67 24.49
CA GLU A 599 -45.53 -20.36 23.91
C GLU A 599 -45.53 -20.47 22.37
N MET A 600 -44.45 -20.01 21.72
CA MET A 600 -44.32 -20.15 20.26
C MET A 600 -44.13 -21.60 19.80
N LEU A 601 -43.51 -22.46 20.61
CA LEU A 601 -43.35 -23.88 20.27
C LEU A 601 -44.66 -24.67 20.41
N ASN A 602 -45.50 -24.35 21.40
CA ASN A 602 -46.78 -25.03 21.61
C ASN A 602 -47.85 -24.65 20.57
N ASN A 603 -47.79 -23.44 20.01
CA ASN A 603 -48.74 -23.00 18.96
C ASN A 603 -48.46 -23.59 17.56
N SER A 604 -47.37 -24.35 17.40
CA SER A 604 -47.01 -25.03 16.14
C SER A 604 -47.59 -26.45 16.02
N LEU A 605 -48.26 -26.97 17.06
CA LEU A 605 -48.78 -28.35 17.10
C LEU A 605 -50.30 -28.47 16.91
N ASP A 606 -51.05 -27.37 16.81
CA ASP A 606 -52.53 -27.37 16.74
C ASP A 606 -53.12 -26.79 15.43
N LYS A 607 -52.59 -27.21 14.27
CA LYS A 607 -53.34 -27.09 13.00
C LYS A 607 -53.57 -28.46 12.39
N LYS A 608 -54.69 -29.06 12.80
CA LYS A 608 -55.29 -30.28 12.22
C LYS A 608 -55.73 -30.06 10.77
N VAL A 609 -55.36 -31.01 9.93
CA VAL A 609 -55.84 -31.27 8.56
C VAL A 609 -57.28 -31.80 8.61
N SER A 610 -58.13 -31.40 7.65
CA SER A 610 -59.38 -32.07 7.29
C SER A 610 -59.35 -32.49 5.80
N PRO A 611 -60.03 -33.58 5.41
CA PRO A 611 -59.62 -34.44 4.30
C PRO A 611 -60.28 -34.08 2.96
N VAL A 612 -59.55 -34.24 1.87
CA VAL A 612 -60.08 -34.25 0.50
C VAL A 612 -60.12 -35.68 0.00
N LYS A 613 -61.30 -36.07 -0.52
CA LYS A 613 -61.66 -37.41 -0.99
C LYS A 613 -60.89 -37.85 -2.23
N ASP A 614 -60.63 -39.16 -2.27
CA ASP A 614 -60.25 -39.95 -3.44
C ASP A 614 -61.13 -39.69 -4.66
N ASN A 615 -60.48 -39.63 -5.83
CA ASN A 615 -60.93 -40.34 -7.03
C ASN A 615 -59.74 -40.58 -7.95
N ARG A 616 -59.47 -41.86 -8.20
CA ARG A 616 -58.38 -42.35 -9.06
C ARG A 616 -58.99 -43.06 -10.27
N LEU A 617 -58.27 -42.94 -11.40
CA LEU A 617 -58.22 -43.77 -12.62
C LEU A 617 -59.04 -43.33 -13.86
N PRO A 618 -58.62 -43.72 -15.09
CA PRO A 618 -57.38 -44.41 -15.52
C PRO A 618 -56.65 -43.83 -16.76
N HIS A 619 -55.49 -44.42 -17.04
CA HIS A 619 -54.74 -44.48 -18.30
C HIS A 619 -55.55 -44.93 -19.54
N ALA A 620 -55.20 -44.40 -20.73
CA ALA A 620 -54.99 -45.07 -22.03
C ALA A 620 -54.56 -44.00 -23.07
N GLU A 621 -53.32 -44.01 -23.57
CA GLU A 621 -52.90 -44.55 -24.90
C GLU A 621 -53.61 -43.92 -26.11
N ILE A 622 -52.89 -43.07 -26.86
CA ILE A 622 -52.25 -43.34 -28.18
C ILE A 622 -51.12 -42.32 -28.38
#